data_AF-A8FAI6-F1
#
_entry.id   AF-A8FAI6-F1
#
_cell.length_a   1.000
_cell.length_b   1.000
_cell.length_c   1.000
_cell.angle_alpha   90.00
_cell.angle_beta   90.00
_cell.angle_gamma   90.00
#
_symmetry.space_group_name_H-M   'P 1'
#
loop_
_entity.id
_entity.type
_entity.pdbx_description
1 polymer ?
#
loop_
_entity_poly.entity_id
_entity_poly.type
_entity_poly.pdbx_seq_one_letter_code
_entity_poly.pdbx_strand_id
1 'polypeptide(L)'
;MFDTVTFEKVVLFIGSGIIPIVGLFLSLSQNRLKRKKEFQESQQQNYNFIQNGYNNEFNVAIQHNQAQEYYYYHQQKKEEFKERQEKWNSRANFLESVMTKTIFVLIIIVAFNEISSSFKQFDLKNAISYSYIFWDSIQVSGKIIITLSFFLLGAIFLSSLLTRNALIQNLFIVTITTIANIKTLNFWSNNPIDIKSIQKNTTQVSEQITINSIIDHFMPFLLIIHVFTAAIVTIHITKMLYIPEYKVRSKTVIFSFGFYILFPFLYELVRALL
;
A
#
# COMPACT_ATOMS: atom_id res chain seq x y z
N MET A 1 -12.71 6.05 -28.44
CA MET A 1 -11.67 6.68 -27.59
C MET A 1 -12.33 6.90 -26.25
N PHE A 2 -11.78 6.38 -25.14
CA PHE A 2 -12.35 6.67 -23.82
C PHE A 2 -12.11 8.15 -23.51
N ASP A 3 -13.15 8.88 -23.10
CA ASP A 3 -12.96 10.20 -22.50
C ASP A 3 -12.11 10.07 -21.24
N THR A 4 -11.22 11.04 -21.02
CA THR A 4 -10.25 11.09 -19.93
C THR A 4 -10.86 10.77 -18.56
N VAL A 5 -12.05 11.31 -18.29
CA VAL A 5 -12.81 11.08 -17.05
C VAL A 5 -13.24 9.62 -16.89
N THR A 6 -13.60 8.95 -17.98
CA THR A 6 -14.00 7.53 -17.97
C THR A 6 -12.78 6.64 -17.74
N PHE A 7 -11.64 6.99 -18.33
CA PHE A 7 -10.38 6.30 -18.13
C PHE A 7 -9.89 6.39 -16.68
N GLU A 8 -9.87 7.59 -16.09
CA GLU A 8 -9.50 7.78 -14.68
C GLU A 8 -10.39 6.98 -13.72
N LYS A 9 -11.70 6.95 -13.97
CA LYS A 9 -12.65 6.16 -13.16
C LYS A 9 -12.37 4.66 -13.23
N VAL A 10 -12.00 4.13 -14.40
CA VAL A 10 -11.62 2.72 -14.56
C VAL A 10 -10.31 2.41 -13.83
N VAL A 11 -9.32 3.29 -13.95
CA VAL A 11 -8.04 3.16 -13.23
C VAL A 11 -8.26 3.18 -11.72
N LEU A 12 -9.08 4.12 -11.23
CA LEU A 12 -9.45 4.19 -9.83
C LEU A 12 -10.21 2.95 -9.39
N PHE A 13 -11.16 2.44 -10.17
CA PHE A 13 -11.89 1.22 -9.85
C PHE A 13 -10.97 -0.01 -9.70
N ILE A 14 -10.03 -0.19 -10.63
CA ILE A 14 -9.05 -1.28 -10.57
C ILE A 14 -8.16 -1.09 -9.34
N GLY A 15 -7.55 0.09 -9.21
CA GLY A 15 -6.63 0.43 -8.13
C GLY A 15 -7.30 0.39 -6.76
N SER A 16 -8.23 1.30 -6.50
CA SER A 16 -8.86 1.47 -5.19
C SER A 16 -9.97 0.46 -4.86
N GLY A 17 -10.52 -0.24 -5.86
CA GLY A 17 -11.54 -1.26 -5.66
C GLY A 17 -10.95 -2.67 -5.62
N ILE A 18 -10.55 -3.17 -6.79
CA ILE A 18 -10.19 -4.59 -6.96
C ILE A 18 -8.96 -4.98 -6.12
N ILE A 19 -7.88 -4.20 -6.18
CA ILE A 19 -6.62 -4.56 -5.50
C ILE A 19 -6.79 -4.68 -3.97
N PRO A 20 -7.40 -3.71 -3.26
CA PRO A 20 -7.66 -3.83 -1.82
C PRO A 20 -8.60 -4.97 -1.46
N ILE A 21 -9.66 -5.20 -2.24
CA ILE A 21 -10.65 -6.25 -1.94
C ILE A 21 -10.04 -7.65 -2.06
N VAL A 22 -9.29 -7.90 -3.14
CA VAL A 22 -8.59 -9.18 -3.32
C VAL A 22 -7.55 -9.39 -2.22
N GLY A 23 -6.79 -8.35 -1.87
CA GLY A 23 -5.81 -8.40 -0.80
C GLY A 23 -6.45 -8.67 0.56
N LEU A 24 -7.57 -8.01 0.87
CA LEU A 24 -8.34 -8.25 2.08
C LEU A 24 -8.80 -9.71 2.16
N PHE A 25 -9.39 -10.26 1.09
CA PHE A 25 -9.86 -11.64 1.09
C PHE A 25 -8.73 -12.66 1.36
N LEU A 26 -7.57 -12.47 0.73
CA LEU A 26 -6.40 -13.31 0.95
C LEU A 26 -5.89 -13.21 2.39
N SER A 27 -5.73 -11.99 2.88
CA SER A 27 -5.24 -11.70 4.23
C SER A 27 -6.17 -12.31 5.29
N LEU A 28 -7.50 -12.15 5.13
CA LEU A 28 -8.49 -12.77 6.00
C LEU A 28 -8.42 -14.31 5.96
N SER A 29 -8.25 -14.88 4.77
CA SER A 29 -8.15 -16.33 4.59
C SER A 29 -6.90 -16.91 5.27
N GLN A 30 -5.76 -16.25 5.12
CA GLN A 30 -4.51 -16.62 5.78
C GLN A 30 -4.59 -16.45 7.30
N ASN A 31 -5.13 -15.33 7.79
CA ASN A 31 -5.32 -15.10 9.23
C ASN A 31 -6.24 -16.16 9.88
N ARG A 32 -7.30 -16.58 9.17
CA ARG A 32 -8.18 -17.67 9.61
C ARG A 32 -7.43 -19.01 9.68
N LEU A 33 -6.61 -19.33 8.68
CA LEU A 33 -5.82 -20.56 8.67
C LEU A 33 -4.78 -20.60 9.79
N LYS A 34 -4.09 -19.48 10.02
CA LYS A 34 -3.13 -19.33 11.11
C LYS A 34 -3.77 -19.57 12.48
N ARG A 35 -4.92 -18.94 12.76
CA ARG A 35 -5.69 -19.18 13.99
C ARG A 35 -6.10 -20.65 14.16
N LYS A 36 -6.56 -21.30 13.08
CA LYS A 36 -6.92 -22.72 13.13
C LYS A 36 -5.72 -23.58 13.47
N LYS A 37 -4.56 -23.32 12.87
CA LYS A 37 -3.30 -24.00 13.17
C LYS A 37 -2.89 -23.82 14.63
N GLU A 38 -2.87 -22.59 15.13
CA GLU A 38 -2.53 -22.26 16.53
C GLU A 38 -3.46 -22.98 17.52
N PHE A 39 -4.75 -23.05 17.21
CA PHE A 39 -5.72 -23.83 18.01
C PHE A 39 -5.43 -25.33 17.99
N GLN A 40 -5.09 -25.93 16.83
CA GLN A 40 -4.71 -27.34 16.80
C GLN A 40 -3.42 -27.61 17.58
N GLU A 41 -2.45 -26.70 17.52
CA GLU A 41 -1.19 -26.81 18.27
C GLU A 41 -1.42 -26.77 19.78
N SER A 42 -2.32 -25.90 20.26
CA SER A 42 -2.66 -25.87 21.69
C SER A 42 -3.38 -27.13 22.15
N GLN A 43 -4.29 -27.68 21.33
CA GLN A 43 -4.92 -28.98 21.62
C GLN A 43 -3.89 -30.10 21.66
N GLN A 44 -2.98 -30.17 20.67
CA GLN A 44 -1.92 -31.17 20.63
C GLN A 44 -1.02 -31.11 21.88
N GLN A 45 -0.63 -29.91 22.32
CA GLN A 45 0.17 -29.73 23.54
C GLN A 45 -0.58 -30.22 24.78
N ASN A 46 -1.88 -29.96 24.86
CA ASN A 46 -2.71 -30.41 25.97
C ASN A 46 -2.82 -31.94 26.00
N TYR A 47 -3.04 -32.59 24.85
CA TYR A 47 -3.07 -34.06 24.77
C TYR A 47 -1.69 -34.70 25.05
N ASN A 48 -0.59 -34.06 24.63
CA ASN A 48 0.76 -34.51 24.98
C ASN A 48 1.03 -34.39 26.49
N PHE A 49 0.55 -33.32 27.13
CA PHE A 49 0.61 -33.18 28.60
C PHE A 49 -0.22 -34.27 29.30
N ILE A 50 -1.43 -34.53 28.83
CA ILE A 50 -2.30 -35.61 29.34
C ILE A 50 -1.59 -36.96 29.21
N GLN A 51 -1.05 -37.30 28.03
CA GLN A 51 -0.34 -38.56 27.82
C GLN A 51 0.89 -38.71 28.72
N ASN A 52 1.73 -37.68 28.85
CA ASN A 52 2.91 -37.73 29.71
C ASN A 52 2.57 -37.68 31.21
N GLY A 53 1.46 -37.05 31.59
CA GLY A 53 0.93 -37.06 32.95
C GLY A 53 0.38 -38.43 33.37
N TYR A 54 -0.31 -39.14 32.46
CA TYR A 54 -0.82 -40.50 32.69
C TYR A 54 0.24 -41.62 32.54
N ASN A 55 1.33 -41.36 31.80
CA ASN A 55 2.48 -42.27 31.71
C ASN A 55 3.23 -42.44 33.03
N ASN A 56 2.95 -41.63 34.06
CA ASN A 56 3.50 -41.83 35.40
C ASN A 56 2.75 -42.87 36.26
N GLU A 57 1.60 -43.41 35.82
CA GLU A 57 0.88 -44.40 36.65
C GLU A 57 0.46 -45.69 35.95
N PHE A 58 0.19 -45.74 34.64
CA PHE A 58 -0.23 -47.01 34.03
C PHE A 58 0.23 -47.17 32.59
N ASN A 59 1.39 -47.81 32.45
CA ASN A 59 1.93 -48.36 31.21
C ASN A 59 1.10 -49.60 30.82
N VAL A 60 -0.17 -49.41 30.47
CA VAL A 60 -1.06 -50.48 30.04
C VAL A 60 -1.13 -50.42 28.52
N ALA A 61 -0.81 -51.55 27.89
CA ALA A 61 -1.03 -51.85 26.48
C ALA A 61 -2.54 -51.81 26.15
N ILE A 62 -3.12 -50.62 26.14
CA ILE A 62 -4.51 -50.40 25.75
C ILE A 62 -4.51 -50.31 24.21
N GLN A 63 -4.94 -51.39 23.56
CA GLN A 63 -5.45 -51.30 22.19
C GLN A 63 -6.61 -50.28 22.23
N HIS A 64 -6.45 -49.12 21.58
CA HIS A 64 -7.37 -47.95 21.57
C HIS A 64 -7.19 -46.93 22.71
N ASN A 65 -5.98 -46.36 22.82
CA ASN A 65 -5.77 -45.15 23.64
C ASN A 65 -6.38 -43.93 22.92
N GLN A 66 -7.58 -43.52 23.33
CA GLN A 66 -8.28 -42.35 22.79
C GLN A 66 -7.41 -41.08 22.78
N ALA A 67 -6.59 -40.84 23.82
CA ALA A 67 -5.72 -39.67 23.88
C ALA A 67 -4.62 -39.71 22.80
N GLN A 68 -4.15 -40.90 22.43
CA GLN A 68 -3.19 -41.10 21.34
C GLN A 68 -3.82 -40.91 19.97
N GLU A 69 -5.05 -41.39 19.78
CA GLU A 69 -5.82 -41.13 18.56
C GLU A 69 -6.08 -39.62 18.38
N TYR A 70 -6.46 -38.89 19.43
CA TYR A 70 -6.62 -37.44 19.39
C TYR A 70 -5.30 -36.72 19.11
N TYR A 71 -4.19 -37.16 19.70
CA TYR A 71 -2.87 -36.59 19.41
C TYR A 71 -2.51 -36.70 17.92
N TYR A 72 -2.61 -37.90 17.34
CA TYR A 72 -2.30 -38.12 15.92
C TYR A 72 -3.30 -37.42 14.99
N TYR A 73 -4.58 -37.35 15.36
CA TYR A 73 -5.57 -36.56 14.63
C TYR A 73 -5.17 -35.07 14.56
N HIS A 74 -4.78 -34.47 15.69
CA HIS A 74 -4.33 -33.08 15.72
C HIS A 74 -3.00 -32.88 14.97
N GLN A 75 -2.10 -33.86 15.00
CA GLN A 75 -0.86 -33.85 14.23
C GLN A 75 -1.12 -33.89 12.71
N GLN A 76 -1.99 -34.79 12.24
CA GLN A 76 -2.37 -34.85 10.82
C GLN A 76 -3.06 -33.55 10.38
N LYS A 77 -3.96 -33.00 11.21
CA LYS A 77 -4.61 -31.71 10.92
C LYS A 77 -3.58 -30.58 10.82
N LYS A 78 -2.55 -30.57 11.66
CA LYS A 78 -1.46 -29.60 11.60
C LYS A 78 -0.68 -29.68 10.27
N GLU A 79 -0.39 -30.89 9.80
CA GLU A 79 0.25 -31.11 8.50
C GLU A 79 -0.63 -30.64 7.34
N GLU A 80 -1.93 -30.99 7.34
CA GLU A 80 -2.91 -30.47 6.37
C GLU A 80 -2.96 -28.93 6.36
N PHE A 81 -2.90 -28.28 7.54
CA PHE A 81 -2.86 -26.83 7.63
C PHE A 81 -1.56 -26.24 7.08
N LYS A 82 -0.42 -26.92 7.27
CA LYS A 82 0.88 -26.49 6.72
C LYS A 82 0.85 -26.51 5.18
N GLU A 83 0.37 -27.59 4.57
CA GLU A 83 0.23 -27.68 3.11
C GLU A 83 -0.73 -26.63 2.55
N ARG A 84 -1.87 -26.42 3.21
CA ARG A 84 -2.82 -25.37 2.81
C ARG A 84 -2.17 -23.99 2.92
N GLN A 85 -1.43 -23.72 3.99
CA GLN A 85 -0.73 -22.45 4.18
C GLN A 85 0.31 -22.22 3.07
N GLU A 86 1.08 -23.23 2.69
CA GLU A 86 2.05 -23.15 1.58
C GLU A 86 1.36 -22.81 0.25
N LYS A 87 0.23 -23.45 -0.06
CA LYS A 87 -0.59 -23.13 -1.25
C LYS A 87 -1.09 -21.68 -1.22
N TRP A 88 -1.56 -21.21 -0.07
CA TRP A 88 -2.01 -19.83 0.09
C TRP A 88 -0.88 -18.81 0.02
N ASN A 89 0.30 -19.13 0.55
CA ASN A 89 1.49 -18.28 0.44
C ASN A 89 1.96 -18.17 -1.01
N SER A 90 1.97 -19.28 -1.75
CA SER A 90 2.29 -19.28 -3.20
C SER A 90 1.32 -18.39 -3.99
N ARG A 91 0.01 -18.53 -3.75
CA ARG A 91 -1.01 -17.67 -4.37
C ARG A 91 -0.86 -16.21 -4.00
N ALA A 92 -0.55 -15.93 -2.73
CA ALA A 92 -0.34 -14.56 -2.26
C ALA A 92 0.88 -13.92 -2.89
N ASN A 93 1.99 -14.64 -3.04
CA ASN A 93 3.18 -14.14 -3.74
C ASN A 93 2.91 -13.89 -5.23
N PHE A 94 2.17 -14.78 -5.90
CA PHE A 94 1.76 -14.57 -7.28
C PHE A 94 0.88 -13.32 -7.42
N LEU A 95 -0.14 -13.18 -6.57
CA LEU A 95 -1.05 -12.04 -6.61
C LEU A 95 -0.37 -10.74 -6.21
N GLU A 96 0.52 -10.74 -5.21
CA GLU A 96 1.35 -9.58 -4.88
C GLU A 96 2.17 -9.11 -6.09
N SER A 97 2.83 -10.04 -6.78
CA SER A 97 3.63 -9.70 -7.97
C SER A 97 2.77 -9.11 -9.09
N VAL A 98 1.61 -9.71 -9.36
CA VAL A 98 0.65 -9.22 -10.36
C VAL A 98 0.15 -7.83 -9.97
N MET A 99 -0.29 -7.63 -8.73
CA MET A 99 -0.84 -6.35 -8.28
C MET A 99 0.22 -5.24 -8.25
N THR A 100 1.44 -5.53 -7.80
CA THR A 100 2.56 -4.57 -7.83
C THR A 100 2.86 -4.14 -9.28
N LYS A 101 2.89 -5.08 -10.23
CA LYS A 101 3.08 -4.75 -11.66
C LYS A 101 1.91 -3.92 -12.21
N THR A 102 0.67 -4.27 -11.86
CA THR A 102 -0.52 -3.50 -12.25
C THR A 102 -0.44 -2.07 -11.75
N ILE A 103 0.00 -1.83 -10.51
CA ILE A 103 0.18 -0.47 -9.98
C ILE A 103 1.16 0.33 -10.84
N PHE A 104 2.33 -0.23 -11.18
CA PHE A 104 3.29 0.43 -12.06
C PHE A 104 2.72 0.73 -13.45
N VAL A 105 2.02 -0.24 -14.04
CA VAL A 105 1.41 -0.09 -15.36
C VAL A 105 0.33 1.00 -15.34
N LEU A 106 -0.50 1.07 -14.30
CA LEU A 106 -1.53 2.11 -14.18
C LEU A 106 -0.91 3.52 -14.11
N ILE A 107 0.19 3.70 -13.37
CA ILE A 107 0.91 4.99 -13.29
C ILE A 107 1.38 5.42 -14.68
N ILE A 108 1.98 4.49 -15.43
CA ILE A 108 2.50 4.74 -16.77
C ILE A 108 1.35 5.08 -17.72
N ILE A 109 0.27 4.29 -17.74
CA ILE A 109 -0.84 4.51 -18.67
C ILE A 109 -1.55 5.84 -18.36
N VAL A 110 -1.74 6.21 -17.09
CA VAL A 110 -2.32 7.52 -16.72
C VAL A 110 -1.44 8.65 -17.23
N ALA A 111 -0.12 8.58 -16.98
CA ALA A 111 0.80 9.60 -17.45
C ALA A 111 0.78 9.73 -18.98
N PHE A 112 0.75 8.61 -19.71
CA PHE A 112 0.67 8.62 -21.18
C PHE A 112 -0.68 9.08 -21.71
N ASN A 113 -1.79 8.76 -21.04
CA ASN A 113 -3.12 9.19 -21.45
C ASN A 113 -3.24 10.72 -21.38
N GLU A 114 -2.73 11.34 -20.32
CA GLU A 114 -2.79 12.79 -20.18
C GLU A 114 -1.88 13.50 -21.17
N ILE A 115 -0.66 12.98 -21.37
CA ILE A 115 0.22 13.47 -22.43
C ILE A 115 -0.48 13.37 -23.80
N SER A 116 -1.07 12.21 -24.13
CA SER A 116 -1.72 11.98 -25.43
C SER A 116 -2.98 12.83 -25.64
N SER A 117 -3.80 13.00 -24.61
CA SER A 117 -5.00 13.85 -24.61
C SER A 117 -4.61 15.30 -24.92
N SER A 118 -3.57 15.83 -24.27
CA SER A 118 -3.11 17.18 -24.51
C SER A 118 -2.43 17.36 -25.87
N PHE A 119 -1.80 16.32 -26.43
CA PHE A 119 -1.27 16.34 -27.81
C PHE A 119 -2.36 16.45 -28.90
N LYS A 120 -3.62 16.16 -28.61
CA LYS A 120 -4.71 16.40 -29.58
C LYS A 120 -5.08 17.87 -29.73
N GLN A 121 -4.72 18.70 -28.76
CA GLN A 121 -4.92 20.15 -28.76
C GLN A 121 -3.66 20.90 -29.22
N PHE A 122 -2.75 20.20 -29.92
CA PHE A 122 -1.40 20.68 -30.19
C PHE A 122 -1.37 21.82 -31.22
N ASP A 123 -0.88 22.98 -30.78
CA ASP A 123 -0.47 24.10 -31.64
C ASP A 123 1.06 24.26 -31.55
N LEU A 124 1.72 24.25 -32.71
CA LEU A 124 3.18 24.33 -32.90
C LEU A 124 3.79 25.59 -32.29
N LYS A 125 3.01 26.66 -32.12
CA LYS A 125 3.47 27.94 -31.57
C LYS A 125 3.76 27.92 -30.06
N ASN A 126 3.31 26.88 -29.34
CA ASN A 126 3.36 26.82 -27.87
C ASN A 126 4.28 25.73 -27.31
N ALA A 127 5.38 25.38 -27.98
CA ALA A 127 6.31 24.31 -27.55
C ALA A 127 6.81 24.44 -26.08
N ILE A 128 7.00 25.67 -25.57
CA ILE A 128 7.41 25.95 -24.17
C ILE A 128 6.27 25.67 -23.17
N SER A 129 5.01 25.63 -23.63
CA SER A 129 3.85 25.32 -22.81
C SER A 129 3.65 23.82 -22.60
N TYR A 130 4.46 22.92 -23.14
CA TYR A 130 4.22 21.47 -22.94
C TYR A 130 4.83 20.90 -21.66
N SER A 131 5.67 21.66 -20.95
CA SER A 131 6.14 21.29 -19.61
C SER A 131 4.97 21.16 -18.63
N TYR A 132 3.99 22.07 -18.62
CA TYR A 132 2.87 21.99 -17.65
C TYR A 132 2.05 20.70 -17.81
N ILE A 133 1.87 20.20 -19.04
CA ILE A 133 1.15 18.94 -19.32
C ILE A 133 1.84 17.76 -18.65
N PHE A 134 3.16 17.69 -18.76
CA PHE A 134 3.96 16.66 -18.11
C PHE A 134 3.77 16.70 -16.60
N TRP A 135 3.78 17.90 -16.01
CA TRP A 135 3.64 18.05 -14.58
C TRP A 135 2.23 17.76 -14.06
N ASP A 136 1.18 18.20 -14.77
CA ASP A 136 -0.21 17.87 -14.47
C ASP A 136 -0.44 16.35 -14.50
N SER A 137 0.15 15.67 -15.50
CA SER A 137 0.11 14.21 -15.62
C SER A 137 0.71 13.50 -14.40
N ILE A 138 1.80 14.04 -13.85
CA ILE A 138 2.44 13.51 -12.63
C ILE A 138 1.57 13.78 -11.41
N GLN A 139 0.96 14.96 -11.31
CA GLN A 139 0.06 15.28 -10.19
C GLN A 139 -1.18 14.38 -10.21
N VAL A 140 -1.80 14.13 -11.37
CA VAL A 140 -2.93 13.21 -11.53
C VAL A 140 -2.53 11.77 -11.17
N SER A 141 -1.40 11.30 -11.68
CA SER A 141 -0.86 9.98 -11.33
C SER A 141 -0.61 9.85 -9.82
N GLY A 142 -0.05 10.89 -9.21
CA GLY A 142 0.12 11.01 -7.76
C GLY A 142 -1.21 10.87 -7.01
N LYS A 143 -2.25 11.59 -7.42
CA LYS A 143 -3.58 11.55 -6.77
C LYS A 143 -4.14 10.13 -6.75
N ILE A 144 -4.00 9.41 -7.85
CA ILE A 144 -4.45 8.03 -7.98
C ILE A 144 -3.68 7.10 -7.05
N ILE A 145 -2.35 7.22 -6.98
CA ILE A 145 -1.49 6.40 -6.10
C ILE A 145 -1.85 6.64 -4.63
N ILE A 146 -2.01 7.89 -4.21
CA ILE A 146 -2.36 8.24 -2.83
C ILE A 146 -3.76 7.73 -2.48
N THR A 147 -4.71 7.85 -3.40
CA THR A 147 -6.06 7.28 -3.23
C THR A 147 -5.98 5.77 -3.08
N LEU A 148 -5.26 5.06 -3.96
CA LEU A 148 -5.02 3.62 -3.84
C LEU A 148 -4.42 3.25 -2.48
N SER A 149 -3.39 3.97 -2.03
CA SER A 149 -2.77 3.80 -0.70
C SER A 149 -3.81 3.87 0.42
N PHE A 150 -4.72 4.85 0.37
CA PHE A 150 -5.76 5.01 1.37
C PHE A 150 -6.68 3.78 1.47
N PHE A 151 -7.14 3.24 0.35
CA PHE A 151 -7.99 2.04 0.35
C PHE A 151 -7.24 0.78 0.78
N LEU A 152 -5.96 0.65 0.42
CA LEU A 152 -5.12 -0.44 0.89
C LEU A 152 -4.91 -0.40 2.42
N LEU A 153 -4.76 0.80 3.01
CA LEU A 153 -4.70 0.95 4.47
C LEU A 153 -6.00 0.52 5.15
N GLY A 154 -7.15 0.84 4.54
CA GLY A 154 -8.45 0.34 4.99
C GLY A 154 -8.52 -1.19 4.99
N ALA A 155 -8.03 -1.82 3.92
CA ALA A 155 -7.96 -3.29 3.82
C ALA A 155 -7.02 -3.90 4.88
N ILE A 156 -5.84 -3.30 5.13
CA ILE A 156 -4.93 -3.74 6.21
C ILE A 156 -5.59 -3.61 7.57
N PHE A 157 -6.24 -2.47 7.84
CA PHE A 157 -6.94 -2.25 9.10
C PHE A 157 -8.00 -3.34 9.35
N LEU A 158 -8.84 -3.60 8.35
CA LEU A 158 -9.87 -4.62 8.40
C LEU A 158 -9.29 -6.03 8.59
N SER A 159 -8.20 -6.37 7.89
CA SER A 159 -7.58 -7.69 8.02
C SER A 159 -6.90 -7.87 9.38
N SER A 160 -6.35 -6.80 9.95
CA SER A 160 -5.71 -6.75 11.26
C SER A 160 -6.69 -6.93 12.42
N LEU A 161 -7.98 -6.59 12.27
CA LEU A 161 -9.00 -6.83 13.31
C LEU A 161 -9.10 -8.30 13.73
N LEU A 162 -8.70 -9.23 12.85
CA LEU A 162 -8.66 -10.66 13.15
C LEU A 162 -7.44 -11.08 14.00
N THR A 163 -6.48 -10.23 14.34
CA THR A 163 -5.40 -10.66 15.24
C THR A 163 -4.89 -9.49 16.08
N ARG A 164 -5.01 -9.58 17.40
CA ARG A 164 -4.62 -8.50 18.32
C ARG A 164 -3.17 -8.04 18.11
N ASN A 165 -2.26 -8.98 17.88
CA ASN A 165 -0.85 -8.67 17.63
C ASN A 165 -0.65 -7.93 16.30
N ALA A 166 -1.31 -8.35 15.21
CA ALA A 166 -1.22 -7.65 13.93
C ALA A 166 -1.90 -6.27 13.97
N LEU A 167 -2.97 -6.13 14.76
CA LEU A 167 -3.62 -4.85 14.99
C LEU A 167 -2.66 -3.86 15.65
N ILE A 168 -2.05 -4.23 16.78
CA ILE A 168 -1.11 -3.34 17.49
C ILE A 168 0.08 -2.98 16.59
N GLN A 169 0.63 -3.96 15.87
CA GLN A 169 1.77 -3.73 14.98
C GLN A 169 1.44 -2.77 13.82
N ASN A 170 0.26 -2.91 13.22
CA ASN A 170 -0.11 -2.14 12.02
C ASN A 170 -0.79 -0.81 12.34
N LEU A 171 -1.33 -0.61 13.56
CA LEU A 171 -2.11 0.58 13.92
C LEU A 171 -1.33 1.88 13.75
N PHE A 172 -0.05 1.89 14.12
CA PHE A 172 0.81 3.06 13.97
C PHE A 172 1.00 3.45 12.50
N ILE A 173 1.34 2.47 11.66
CA ILE A 173 1.56 2.67 10.23
C ILE A 173 0.26 3.11 9.55
N VAL A 174 -0.86 2.45 9.87
CA VAL A 174 -2.18 2.81 9.33
C VAL A 174 -2.54 4.23 9.71
N THR A 175 -2.43 4.61 10.99
CA THR A 175 -2.85 5.92 11.48
C THR A 175 -2.04 7.04 10.83
N ILE A 176 -0.70 6.96 10.89
CA ILE A 176 0.17 8.03 10.40
C ILE A 176 0.05 8.18 8.89
N THR A 177 0.01 7.07 8.16
CA THR A 177 -0.09 7.13 6.69
C THR A 177 -1.47 7.63 6.27
N THR A 178 -2.54 7.29 7.00
CA THR A 178 -3.88 7.80 6.74
C THR A 178 -3.94 9.32 6.92
N ILE A 179 -3.35 9.84 8.01
CA ILE A 179 -3.26 11.28 8.25
C ILE A 179 -2.50 11.97 7.12
N ALA A 180 -1.37 11.40 6.68
CA ALA A 180 -0.58 11.92 5.56
C ALA A 180 -1.38 11.93 4.25
N ASN A 181 -2.11 10.85 3.95
CA ASN A 181 -2.98 10.76 2.75
C ASN A 181 -4.06 11.84 2.78
N ILE A 182 -4.77 12.00 3.91
CA ILE A 182 -5.84 13.00 4.06
C ILE A 182 -5.27 14.41 3.88
N LYS A 183 -4.18 14.74 4.56
CA LYS A 183 -3.53 16.05 4.42
C LYS A 183 -3.09 16.33 2.99
N THR A 184 -2.47 15.35 2.32
CA THR A 184 -1.97 15.51 0.95
C THR A 184 -3.10 15.65 -0.06
N LEU A 185 -4.16 14.84 0.04
CA LEU A 185 -5.33 14.93 -0.84
C LEU A 185 -6.07 16.25 -0.64
N ASN A 186 -6.30 16.67 0.60
CA ASN A 186 -6.90 17.97 0.91
C ASN A 186 -6.05 19.12 0.36
N PHE A 187 -4.72 19.02 0.54
CA PHE A 187 -3.78 20.00 0.04
C PHE A 187 -3.88 20.14 -1.49
N TRP A 188 -3.83 19.03 -2.23
CA TRP A 188 -3.93 19.03 -3.70
C TRP A 188 -5.31 19.36 -4.26
N SER A 189 -6.37 19.20 -3.46
CA SER A 189 -7.73 19.63 -3.81
C SER A 189 -7.88 21.14 -3.68
N ASN A 190 -7.32 21.73 -2.63
CA ASN A 190 -7.45 23.15 -2.34
C ASN A 190 -6.40 24.00 -3.06
N ASN A 191 -5.31 23.38 -3.52
CA ASN A 191 -4.19 24.03 -4.18
C ASN A 191 -3.75 23.15 -5.36
N PRO A 192 -4.51 23.15 -6.46
CA PRO A 192 -3.99 22.62 -7.71
C PRO A 192 -2.69 23.37 -8.01
N ILE A 193 -1.62 22.65 -8.27
CA ILE A 193 -0.33 23.28 -8.53
C ILE A 193 -0.45 23.79 -9.95
N ASP A 194 -0.79 25.08 -10.10
CA ASP A 194 -0.93 25.70 -11.40
C ASP A 194 0.45 25.98 -11.99
N ILE A 195 1.01 24.96 -12.63
CA ILE A 195 2.39 25.01 -13.13
C ILE A 195 2.52 25.99 -14.30
N LYS A 196 1.41 26.30 -14.98
CA LYS A 196 1.34 27.36 -15.97
C LYS A 196 1.56 28.73 -15.33
N SER A 197 1.02 28.97 -14.14
CA SER A 197 1.27 30.21 -13.38
C SER A 197 2.71 30.29 -12.83
N ILE A 198 3.23 29.19 -12.28
CA ILE A 198 4.58 29.08 -11.73
C ILE A 198 5.64 29.34 -12.82
N GLN A 199 5.47 28.74 -14.00
CA GLN A 199 6.39 28.91 -15.12
C GLN A 199 6.35 30.33 -15.70
N LYS A 200 5.17 30.94 -15.75
CA LYS A 200 4.99 32.33 -16.20
C LYS A 200 5.64 33.33 -15.24
N ASN A 201 5.52 33.07 -13.93
CA ASN A 201 6.14 33.88 -12.89
C ASN A 201 7.67 33.72 -12.86
N THR A 202 8.20 32.52 -13.13
CA THR A 202 9.66 32.31 -13.24
C THR A 202 10.26 32.93 -14.51
N THR A 203 9.50 33.07 -15.60
CA THR A 203 9.96 33.82 -16.79
C THR A 203 9.90 35.33 -16.63
N GLN A 204 9.11 35.85 -15.68
CA GLN A 204 9.18 37.25 -15.27
C GLN A 204 10.32 37.40 -14.28
N VAL A 205 11.53 37.63 -14.80
CA VAL A 205 12.72 37.92 -14.00
C VAL A 205 12.45 39.18 -13.17
N SER A 206 12.04 39.03 -11.92
CA SER A 206 12.36 40.03 -10.92
C SER A 206 13.83 39.81 -10.57
N GLU A 207 14.66 40.85 -10.70
CA GLU A 207 16.11 40.80 -10.47
C GLU A 207 16.48 40.47 -9.00
N GLN A 208 15.49 40.25 -8.13
CA GLN A 208 15.65 39.78 -6.76
C GLN A 208 15.27 38.31 -6.65
N ILE A 209 16.28 37.47 -6.40
CA ILE A 209 16.09 36.10 -5.92
C ILE A 209 15.39 36.19 -4.55
N THR A 210 14.06 36.07 -4.57
CA THR A 210 13.24 35.98 -3.37
C THR A 210 13.06 34.52 -2.98
N ILE A 211 12.81 34.26 -1.70
CA ILE A 211 12.47 32.92 -1.19
C ILE A 211 11.31 32.31 -2.01
N ASN A 212 10.36 33.15 -2.42
CA ASN A 212 9.19 32.80 -3.22
C ASN A 212 9.58 32.27 -4.61
N SER A 213 10.50 32.95 -5.30
CA SER A 213 11.01 32.50 -6.61
C SER A 213 11.76 31.16 -6.53
N ILE A 214 12.49 30.91 -5.44
CA ILE A 214 13.19 29.64 -5.20
C ILE A 214 12.17 28.51 -4.98
N ILE A 215 11.17 28.76 -4.14
CA ILE A 215 10.09 27.79 -3.84
C ILE A 215 9.38 27.37 -5.12
N ASP A 216 8.95 28.34 -5.93
CA ASP A 216 8.23 28.12 -7.18
C ASP A 216 9.07 27.30 -8.18
N HIS A 217 10.39 27.53 -8.20
CA HIS A 217 11.31 26.78 -9.06
C HIS A 217 11.51 25.32 -8.62
N PHE A 218 11.59 25.05 -7.31
CA PHE A 218 11.84 23.70 -6.79
C PHE A 218 10.56 22.85 -6.61
N MET A 219 9.39 23.48 -6.57
CA MET A 219 8.11 22.83 -6.31
C MET A 219 7.78 21.65 -7.27
N PRO A 220 8.00 21.76 -8.59
CA PRO A 220 7.77 20.63 -9.51
C PRO A 220 8.67 19.41 -9.20
N PHE A 221 9.93 19.65 -8.81
CA PHE A 221 10.85 18.58 -8.43
C PHE A 221 10.43 17.89 -7.12
N LEU A 222 9.98 18.67 -6.14
CA LEU A 222 9.44 18.14 -4.89
C LEU A 222 8.19 17.28 -5.13
N LEU A 223 7.33 17.68 -6.06
CA LEU A 223 6.16 16.90 -6.47
C LEU A 223 6.56 15.55 -7.09
N ILE A 224 7.56 15.51 -7.98
CA ILE A 224 8.07 14.26 -8.54
C ILE A 224 8.55 13.33 -7.42
N ILE A 225 9.40 13.84 -6.53
CA ILE A 225 9.94 13.06 -5.42
C ILE A 225 8.79 12.54 -4.56
N HIS A 226 7.77 13.36 -4.30
CA HIS A 226 6.62 12.94 -3.53
C HIS A 226 5.84 11.81 -4.19
N VAL A 227 5.53 11.91 -5.49
CA VAL A 227 4.82 10.86 -6.23
C VAL A 227 5.63 9.54 -6.25
N PHE A 228 6.95 9.61 -6.42
CA PHE A 228 7.80 8.42 -6.32
C PHE A 228 7.78 7.81 -4.92
N THR A 229 7.89 8.63 -3.87
CA THR A 229 7.83 8.13 -2.48
C THR A 229 6.45 7.54 -2.16
N ALA A 230 5.37 8.13 -2.67
CA ALA A 230 4.01 7.61 -2.57
C ALA A 230 3.90 6.24 -3.25
N ALA A 231 4.49 6.05 -4.43
CA ALA A 231 4.51 4.77 -5.12
C ALA A 231 5.25 3.69 -4.30
N ILE A 232 6.43 4.02 -3.76
CA ILE A 232 7.21 3.10 -2.91
C ILE A 232 6.42 2.70 -1.66
N VAL A 233 5.80 3.66 -0.98
CA VAL A 233 4.96 3.43 0.21
C VAL A 233 3.74 2.57 -0.16
N THR A 234 3.08 2.84 -1.28
CA THR A 234 1.91 2.08 -1.74
C THR A 234 2.25 0.63 -2.07
N ILE A 235 3.38 0.39 -2.74
CA ILE A 235 3.89 -0.97 -2.99
C ILE A 235 4.19 -1.67 -1.68
N HIS A 236 4.77 -0.95 -0.72
CA HIS A 236 5.09 -1.50 0.59
C HIS A 236 3.82 -1.92 1.37
N ILE A 237 2.79 -1.08 1.36
CA ILE A 237 1.47 -1.37 1.94
C ILE A 237 0.83 -2.57 1.22
N THR A 238 0.94 -2.65 -0.10
CA THR A 238 0.47 -3.81 -0.88
C THR A 238 1.14 -5.09 -0.40
N LYS A 239 2.47 -5.08 -0.22
CA LYS A 239 3.20 -6.24 0.33
C LYS A 239 2.75 -6.61 1.73
N MET A 240 2.52 -5.64 2.62
CA MET A 240 1.99 -5.90 3.96
C MET A 240 0.61 -6.57 3.93
N LEU A 241 -0.26 -6.18 3.00
CA LEU A 241 -1.61 -6.74 2.89
C LEU A 241 -1.60 -8.19 2.40
N TYR A 242 -0.78 -8.49 1.39
CA TYR A 242 -0.74 -9.80 0.73
C TYR A 242 0.21 -10.79 1.43
N ILE A 243 1.28 -10.31 2.06
CA ILE A 243 2.31 -11.15 2.70
C ILE A 243 2.29 -10.90 4.21
N PRO A 244 1.69 -11.80 5.02
CA PRO A 244 1.42 -11.56 6.44
C PRO A 244 2.68 -11.53 7.32
N GLU A 245 3.81 -12.04 6.83
CA GLU A 245 5.10 -12.00 7.53
C GLU A 245 6.08 -10.96 6.98
N TYR A 246 5.59 -10.06 6.13
CA TYR A 246 6.43 -9.05 5.53
C TYR A 246 6.98 -8.08 6.58
N LYS A 247 8.30 -8.08 6.75
CA LYS A 247 9.00 -7.17 7.65
C LYS A 247 9.64 -6.04 6.87
N VAL A 248 9.42 -4.81 7.32
CA VAL A 248 10.13 -3.63 6.80
C VAL A 248 11.60 -3.77 7.15
N ARG A 249 12.44 -4.01 6.14
CA ARG A 249 13.90 -4.13 6.34
C ARG A 249 14.71 -3.10 5.54
N SER A 250 14.11 -2.45 4.56
CA SER A 250 14.83 -1.54 3.66
C SER A 250 14.86 -0.12 4.21
N LYS A 251 16.08 0.46 4.31
CA LYS A 251 16.28 1.89 4.63
C LYS A 251 15.54 2.80 3.64
N THR A 252 15.49 2.43 2.37
CA THR A 252 14.79 3.18 1.32
C THR A 252 13.31 3.36 1.65
N VAL A 253 12.65 2.30 2.12
CA VAL A 253 11.24 2.37 2.50
C VAL A 253 11.04 3.32 3.68
N ILE A 254 11.90 3.26 4.70
CA ILE A 254 11.81 4.13 5.87
C ILE A 254 11.98 5.61 5.48
N PHE A 255 12.97 5.92 4.64
CA PHE A 255 13.17 7.28 4.13
C PHE A 255 11.99 7.73 3.25
N SER A 256 11.46 6.85 2.40
CA SER A 256 10.26 7.15 1.60
C SER A 256 9.04 7.42 2.46
N PHE A 257 8.83 6.67 3.54
CA PHE A 257 7.78 6.96 4.52
C PHE A 257 7.97 8.33 5.17
N GLY A 258 9.19 8.62 5.65
CA GLY A 258 9.51 9.91 6.26
C GLY A 258 9.20 11.08 5.33
N PHE A 259 9.69 11.02 4.09
CA PHE A 259 9.43 12.07 3.10
C PHE A 259 7.94 12.16 2.74
N TYR A 260 7.28 11.03 2.52
CA TYR A 260 5.85 10.98 2.18
C TYR A 260 4.98 11.64 3.25
N ILE A 261 5.27 11.38 4.53
CA ILE A 261 4.55 11.96 5.67
C ILE A 261 4.86 13.44 5.85
N LEU A 262 6.12 13.84 5.68
CA LEU A 262 6.58 15.21 5.92
C LEU A 262 6.20 16.18 4.80
N PHE A 263 6.05 15.71 3.57
CA PHE A 263 5.76 16.53 2.39
C PHE A 263 4.60 17.53 2.58
N PRO A 264 3.38 17.13 3.03
CA PRO A 264 2.29 18.09 3.24
C PRO A 264 2.64 19.19 4.25
N PHE A 265 3.45 18.89 5.27
CA PHE A 265 3.88 19.87 6.28
C PHE A 265 4.96 20.80 5.76
N LEU A 266 5.92 20.27 4.99
CA LEU A 266 6.94 21.07 4.32
C LEU A 266 6.29 22.10 3.41
N TYR A 267 5.24 21.72 2.69
CA TYR A 267 4.55 22.64 1.82
C TYR A 267 3.69 23.68 2.55
N GLU A 268 2.92 23.27 3.57
CA GLU A 268 2.17 24.21 4.42
C GLU A 268 3.10 25.28 5.02
N LEU A 269 4.28 24.87 5.48
CA LEU A 269 5.30 25.77 6.02
C LEU A 269 5.86 26.70 4.94
N VAL A 270 6.20 26.16 3.77
CA VAL A 270 6.66 26.92 2.61
C VAL A 270 5.65 27.99 2.22
N ARG A 271 4.34 27.67 2.22
CA ARG A 271 3.29 28.63 1.88
C ARG A 271 3.06 29.68 2.99
N ALA A 272 3.21 29.32 4.26
CA ALA A 272 3.08 30.27 5.36
C ALA A 272 4.20 31.34 5.38
N LEU A 273 5.29 31.08 4.65
CA LEU A 273 6.40 32.01 4.45
C LEU A 273 6.26 32.88 3.19
N LEU A 274 5.24 32.62 2.34
CA LEU A 274 4.88 33.42 1.17
C LEU A 274 3.89 34.53 1.54
#